data_AF-A0AAW5A344-F1
#
_entry.id   AF-A0AAW5A344-F1
#
_cell.length_a   1.000
_cell.length_b   1.000
_cell.length_c   1.000
_cell.angle_alpha   90.00
_cell.angle_beta   90.00
_cell.angle_gamma   90.00
#
_symmetry.space_group_name_H-M   'P 1'
#
loop_
_entity.id
_entity.type
_entity.pdbx_description
1 polymer ?
#
loop_
_entity_poly.entity_id
_entity_poly.type
_entity_poly.pdbx_seq_one_letter_code
_entity_poly.pdbx_strand_id
1 'polypeptide(L)'
;MNSLKLLLIDAEGLGSLPAEQLDSISLAANDLGMTISHGISAIGVLLACAATDDDKLSADTLVDIGCLLQSLGNLSSRAANIEVRAENHSRHRDTKKGA
;
A
#
# COMPACT_ATOMS: atom_id res chain seq x y z
N MET A 1 15.17 -2.33 10.72
CA MET A 1 13.98 -3.19 10.64
C MET A 1 13.36 -2.98 9.26
N ASN A 2 13.22 -4.02 8.43
CA ASN A 2 12.68 -3.89 7.07
C ASN A 2 11.21 -3.46 7.11
N SER A 3 10.87 -2.34 6.46
CA SER A 3 9.50 -1.78 6.36
C SER A 3 8.47 -2.78 5.84
N LEU A 4 8.91 -3.78 5.07
CA LEU A 4 8.10 -4.91 4.59
C LEU A 4 7.53 -5.80 5.71
N LYS A 5 8.20 -5.93 6.86
CA LYS A 5 7.68 -6.73 7.99
C LYS A 5 6.52 -6.04 8.71
N LEU A 6 6.39 -4.72 8.62
CA LEU A 6 5.28 -3.98 9.22
C LEU A 6 3.95 -4.24 8.50
N LEU A 7 3.99 -4.49 7.18
CA LEU A 7 2.82 -4.92 6.39
C LEU A 7 2.33 -6.35 6.70
N LEU A 8 3.14 -7.13 7.43
CA LEU A 8 2.78 -8.47 7.92
C LEU A 8 2.22 -8.43 9.35
N ILE A 9 2.19 -7.26 9.99
CA ILE A 9 1.45 -7.10 11.24
C ILE A 9 -0.02 -7.18 10.87
N ASP A 10 -0.66 -8.27 11.31
CA ASP A 10 -2.10 -8.38 11.19
C ASP A 10 -2.73 -7.19 11.90
N ALA A 11 -3.79 -6.64 11.33
CA ALA A 11 -4.44 -5.42 11.81
C ALA A 11 -4.86 -5.51 13.30
N GLU A 12 -5.03 -6.74 13.80
CA GLU A 12 -5.34 -7.09 15.18
C GLU A 12 -4.15 -6.87 16.15
N GLY A 13 -2.91 -6.93 15.67
CA GLY A 13 -1.68 -6.72 16.46
C GLY A 13 -1.31 -5.26 16.73
N LEU A 14 -2.01 -4.30 16.11
CA LEU A 14 -1.71 -2.87 16.24
C LEU A 14 -2.06 -2.33 17.64
N GLY A 15 -3.04 -2.92 18.33
CA GLY A 15 -3.53 -2.42 19.63
C GLY A 15 -2.48 -2.39 20.75
N SER A 16 -1.49 -3.28 20.69
CA SER A 16 -0.43 -3.40 21.71
C SER A 16 0.75 -2.44 21.51
N LEU A 17 0.85 -1.77 20.36
CA LEU A 17 2.02 -0.94 20.02
C LEU A 17 1.98 0.46 20.67
N PRO A 18 3.14 1.07 20.97
CA PRO A 18 3.22 2.46 21.41
C PRO A 18 2.81 3.44 20.29
N ALA A 19 2.33 4.64 20.68
CA ALA A 19 1.85 5.67 19.74
C ALA A 19 2.89 6.07 18.68
N GLU A 20 4.14 6.29 19.07
CA GLU A 20 5.24 6.61 18.14
C GLU A 20 5.45 5.52 17.08
N GLN A 21 5.27 4.24 17.45
CA GLN A 21 5.36 3.13 16.50
C GLN A 21 4.14 3.08 15.58
N LEU A 22 2.95 3.42 16.08
CA LEU A 22 1.74 3.52 15.27
C LEU A 22 1.84 4.66 14.23
N ASP A 23 2.37 5.82 14.63
CA ASP A 23 2.61 6.94 13.70
C ASP A 23 3.64 6.55 12.64
N SER A 24 4.73 5.89 13.05
CA SER A 24 5.74 5.36 12.12
C SER A 24 5.16 4.34 11.14
N ILE A 25 4.22 3.50 11.60
CA ILE A 25 3.51 2.54 10.75
C ILE A 25 2.57 3.26 9.77
N SER A 26 1.86 4.29 10.22
CA SER A 26 0.99 5.10 9.37
C SER A 26 1.78 5.75 8.24
N LEU A 27 2.87 6.44 8.58
CA LEU A 27 3.77 7.07 7.60
C LEU A 27 4.33 6.05 6.60
N ALA A 28 4.81 4.91 7.08
CA ALA A 28 5.34 3.86 6.21
C ALA A 28 4.25 3.29 5.27
N ALA A 29 3.02 3.11 5.76
CA ALA A 29 1.91 2.62 4.96
C ALA A 29 1.51 3.63 3.86
N ASN A 30 1.48 4.92 4.18
CA ASN A 30 1.25 5.98 3.20
C ASN A 30 2.34 6.04 2.11
N ASP A 31 3.62 6.02 2.50
CA ASP A 31 4.75 6.03 1.55
C ASP A 31 4.71 4.83 0.59
N LEU A 32 4.33 3.66 1.12
CA LEU A 32 4.12 2.46 0.33
C LEU A 32 2.92 2.61 -0.61
N GLY A 33 1.81 3.18 -0.13
CA GLY A 33 0.64 3.52 -0.95
C GLY A 33 1.01 4.43 -2.13
N MET A 34 1.83 5.46 -1.90
CA MET A 34 2.35 6.34 -2.96
C MET A 34 3.24 5.57 -3.95
N THR A 35 4.15 4.74 -3.45
CA THR A 35 5.04 3.92 -4.30
C THR A 35 4.25 2.98 -5.21
N ILE A 36 3.23 2.30 -4.66
CA ILE A 36 2.34 1.44 -5.44
C ILE A 36 1.60 2.26 -6.50
N SER A 37 1.12 3.45 -6.14
CA SER A 37 0.41 4.35 -7.07
C SER A 37 1.30 4.79 -8.24
N HIS A 38 2.56 5.13 -7.96
CA HIS A 38 3.54 5.42 -9.01
C HIS A 38 3.82 4.21 -9.92
N GLY A 39 3.93 3.01 -9.33
CA GLY A 39 4.08 1.77 -10.10
C GLY A 39 2.90 1.50 -11.04
N ILE A 40 1.66 1.65 -10.54
CA ILE A 40 0.44 1.52 -11.36
C ILE A 40 0.44 2.54 -12.50
N SER A 41 0.83 3.79 -12.23
CA SER A 41 0.93 4.84 -13.26
C SER A 41 1.96 4.48 -14.35
N ALA A 42 3.14 4.01 -13.97
CA ALA A 42 4.17 3.58 -14.91
C ALA A 42 3.70 2.41 -15.79
N ILE A 43 2.99 1.43 -15.22
CA ILE A 43 2.36 0.34 -15.98
C ILE A 43 1.35 0.89 -16.99
N GLY A 44 0.52 1.87 -16.59
CA GLY A 44 -0.40 2.54 -17.49
C GLY A 44 0.28 3.23 -18.68
N VAL A 45 1.41 3.90 -18.43
CA VAL A 45 2.24 4.49 -19.50
C VAL A 45 2.82 3.43 -20.43
N LEU A 46 3.34 2.32 -19.89
CA LEU A 46 3.85 1.22 -20.69
C LEU A 46 2.77 0.61 -21.59
N LEU A 47 1.55 0.40 -21.06
CA LEU A 47 0.42 -0.07 -21.83
C LEU A 47 0.01 0.90 -22.94
N ALA A 48 0.01 2.21 -22.66
CA ALA A 48 -0.30 3.23 -23.64
C ALA A 48 0.74 3.24 -24.78
N CYS A 49 2.04 3.19 -24.45
CA CYS A 49 3.11 3.09 -25.44
C CYS A 49 2.97 1.82 -26.29
N ALA A 50 2.76 0.67 -25.65
CA ALA A 50 2.58 -0.61 -26.34
C ALA A 50 1.34 -0.67 -27.24
N ALA A 51 0.30 0.10 -26.94
CA ALA A 51 -0.89 0.18 -27.78
C ALA A 51 -0.67 1.02 -29.04
N THR A 52 0.31 1.93 -29.02
CA THR A 52 0.66 2.81 -30.15
C THR A 52 1.81 2.29 -31.01
N ASP A 53 2.55 1.28 -30.54
CA ASP A 53 3.67 0.67 -31.25
C ASP A 53 3.20 -0.45 -32.19
N ASP A 54 3.96 -0.71 -33.25
CA ASP A 54 3.63 -1.75 -34.23
C ASP A 54 3.79 -3.16 -33.63
N ASP A 55 4.70 -3.31 -32.67
CA ASP A 55 4.92 -4.53 -31.89
C ASP A 55 4.03 -4.55 -30.64
N LYS A 56 2.79 -4.99 -30.85
CA LYS A 56 1.79 -5.14 -29.77
C LYS A 56 2.25 -6.16 -28.73
N LEU A 57 1.88 -5.91 -27.47
CA LEU A 57 2.02 -6.91 -26.41
C LEU A 57 1.22 -8.18 -26.76
N SER A 58 1.82 -9.33 -26.45
CA SER A 58 1.11 -10.61 -26.55
C SER A 58 -0.08 -10.65 -25.59
N ALA A 59 -1.08 -11.45 -25.92
CA ALA A 59 -2.24 -11.66 -25.06
C ALA A 59 -1.85 -12.15 -23.66
N ASP A 60 -0.85 -13.04 -23.57
CA ASP A 60 -0.35 -13.55 -22.30
C ASP A 60 0.26 -12.43 -21.43
N THR A 61 1.06 -11.55 -22.03
CA THR A 61 1.64 -10.41 -21.30
C THR A 61 0.56 -9.44 -20.81
N LEU A 62 -0.52 -9.24 -21.58
CA LEU A 62 -1.66 -8.43 -21.13
C LEU A 62 -2.38 -9.06 -19.93
N VAL A 63 -2.54 -10.39 -19.92
CA VAL A 63 -3.11 -11.13 -18.79
C VAL A 63 -2.23 -10.98 -17.56
N ASP A 64 -0.91 -11.16 -17.69
CA ASP A 64 0.04 -11.00 -16.59
C ASP A 64 0.03 -9.59 -15.99
N ILE A 65 -0.03 -8.57 -16.85
CA ILE A 65 -0.18 -7.16 -16.43
C ILE A 65 -1.51 -6.96 -15.68
N GLY A 66 -2.60 -7.54 -16.17
CA GLY A 66 -3.90 -7.49 -15.49
C GLY A 66 -3.85 -8.13 -14.09
N CYS A 67 -3.25 -9.31 -13.97
CA CYS A 67 -3.04 -9.99 -12.69
C CYS A 67 -2.14 -9.18 -11.73
N LEU A 68 -1.10 -8.54 -12.27
CA LEU A 68 -0.22 -7.65 -11.50
C LEU A 68 -0.98 -6.43 -10.98
N LEU A 69 -1.77 -5.76 -11.83
CA LEU A 69 -2.58 -4.60 -11.43
C LEU A 69 -3.60 -4.98 -10.34
N GLN A 70 -4.24 -6.14 -10.44
CA GLN A 70 -5.15 -6.64 -9.41
C GLN A 70 -4.42 -6.86 -8.07
N SER A 71 -3.21 -7.43 -8.12
CA SER A 71 -2.39 -7.69 -6.94
C SER A 71 -1.92 -6.38 -6.28
N LEU A 72 -1.53 -5.39 -7.09
CA LEU A 72 -1.16 -4.05 -6.63
C LEU A 72 -2.35 -3.31 -6.01
N GLY A 73 -3.54 -3.41 -6.60
CA GLY A 73 -4.77 -2.85 -6.04
C GLY A 73 -5.10 -3.45 -4.67
N ASN A 74 -4.99 -4.77 -4.53
CA ASN A 74 -5.20 -5.46 -3.24
C ASN A 74 -4.16 -5.01 -2.20
N LEU A 75 -2.89 -4.87 -2.60
CA LEU A 75 -1.83 -4.42 -1.71
C LEU A 75 -2.03 -2.96 -1.25
N SER A 76 -2.41 -2.07 -2.18
CA SER A 76 -2.72 -0.67 -1.89
C SER A 76 -3.88 -0.55 -0.88
N SER A 77 -4.96 -1.31 -1.09
CA SER A 77 -6.10 -1.35 -0.16
C SER A 77 -5.69 -1.83 1.24
N ARG A 78 -4.81 -2.84 1.33
CA ARG A 78 -4.27 -3.32 2.61
C ARG A 78 -3.41 -2.27 3.30
N ALA A 79 -2.54 -1.57 2.56
CA ALA A 79 -1.72 -0.49 3.12
C ALA A 79 -2.60 0.63 3.70
N ALA A 80 -3.62 1.08 2.96
CA ALA A 80 -4.57 2.09 3.42
C ALA A 80 -5.35 1.64 4.68
N ASN A 81 -5.74 0.37 4.76
CA ASN A 81 -6.40 -0.16 5.96
C ASN A 81 -5.46 -0.15 7.18
N ILE A 82 -4.20 -0.52 7.00
CA ILE A 82 -3.18 -0.47 8.06
C ILE A 82 -2.96 0.98 8.53
N GLU A 83 -2.82 1.91 7.60
CA GLU A 83 -2.69 3.36 7.86
C GLU A 83 -3.84 3.86 8.73
N VAL A 84 -5.09 3.71 8.25
CA VAL A 84 -6.30 4.15 8.97
C VAL A 84 -6.39 3.55 10.37
N ARG A 85 -6.05 2.26 10.52
CA ARG A 85 -6.07 1.61 11.83
C ARG A 85 -4.97 2.09 12.75
N ALA A 86 -3.77 2.34 12.23
CA ALA A 86 -2.66 2.86 13.02
C ALA A 86 -2.98 4.27 13.53
N GLU A 87 -3.49 5.15 12.65
CA GLU A 87 -3.95 6.49 13.03
C GLU A 87 -5.05 6.45 14.09
N ASN A 88 -6.05 5.60 13.92
CA ASN A 88 -7.13 5.47 14.88
C ASN A 88 -6.61 5.06 16.27
N HIS A 89 -5.71 4.06 16.35
CA HIS A 89 -5.12 3.64 17.62
C HIS A 89 -4.23 4.71 18.25
N SER A 90 -3.49 5.47 17.44
CA SER A 90 -2.67 6.59 17.91
C SER A 90 -3.55 7.68 18.56
N ARG A 91 -4.57 8.14 17.82
CA ARG A 91 -5.53 9.17 18.29
C ARG A 91 -6.29 8.76 19.56
N HIS A 92 -6.68 7.49 19.69
CA HIS A 92 -7.39 7.00 20.88
C HIS A 92 -6.49 6.91 22.13
N ARG A 93 -5.17 6.89 21.96
CA ARG A 93 -4.23 6.91 23.09
C ARG A 93 -3.94 8.32 23.57
N ASP A 94 -3.86 9.29 22.65
CA ASP A 94 -3.67 10.70 23.03
C ASP A 94 -4.86 11.26 23.81
N THR A 95 -6.09 10.87 23.45
CA THR A 95 -7.30 11.27 24.20
C THR A 95 -7.38 10.67 25.60
N LYS A 96 -6.76 9.49 25.83
CA LYS A 96 -6.64 8.86 27.17
C LYS A 96 -5.52 9.44 28.04
N LYS A 97 -4.53 10.10 27.43
CA LYS A 97 -3.40 10.72 28.16
C LYS A 97 -3.73 12.12 28.69
N GLY A 98 -4.78 12.75 28.15
CA GLY A 98 -5.24 14.09 28.51
C GLY A 98 -6.50 14.14 29.41
N ALA A 99 -6.95 13.00 29.94
CA ALA A 99 -8.06 12.87 30.89
C ALA A 99 -7.54 12.27 32.21
#